data_AF-A0A941SSA1-F1
#
_entry.id   AF-A0A941SSA1-F1
#
_cell.length_a   1.000
_cell.length_b   1.000
_cell.length_c   1.000
_cell.angle_alpha   90.00
_cell.angle_beta   90.00
_cell.angle_gamma   90.00
#
_symmetry.space_group_name_H-M   'P 1'
#
loop_
_entity.id
_entity.type
_entity.pdbx_description
1 polymer ?
#
loop_
_entity_poly.entity_id
_entity_poly.type
_entity_poly.pdbx_seq_one_letter_code
_entity_poly.pdbx_strand_id
1 'polypeptide(L)'
;MKAGRVGWLIVPWALFVALALGWIGYWNYVAAQTEQRLAAWRLGQNAAGAQVSHGALIRHGFPVLLRLEIPDISYAPARGGWRLQTARADLNIDLLNPQHVILKAAAPVAVSRSDGAVTNMTAQSLVASLRMQGNALAVAGVEADNLALDDPAQPGMLTIAKFVANTRPDPRRMGDYQLAIIADNIALPRPVRSLEAFGLNAPLLRAAIVVEHGAALLQGSPGDPLGPWREAGGRLRFEALDLQWGPVQTSATGEGELDAQRRLEGRLVIPIERPAPILNAIANGPNVSHDARSALRLLATGYLVSGQPITLDVAAHDGVLTIQNIPVRPLAPVY
;
A
#
# COMPACT_ATOMS: atom_id res chain seq x y z
N MET A 1 62.04 -35.21 16.64
CA MET A 1 61.16 -34.04 16.42
C MET A 1 60.48 -34.16 15.05
N LYS A 2 59.28 -34.77 14.96
CA LYS A 2 58.50 -34.94 13.71
C LYS A 2 57.02 -34.53 13.89
N ALA A 3 56.71 -33.67 14.86
CA ALA A 3 55.35 -33.23 15.14
C ALA A 3 54.92 -31.95 14.39
N GLY A 4 55.85 -31.26 13.69
CA GLY A 4 55.58 -29.93 13.12
C GLY A 4 54.86 -29.88 11.77
N ARG A 5 54.84 -30.97 10.98
CA ARG A 5 54.25 -30.96 9.62
C ARG A 5 52.80 -31.45 9.54
N VAL A 6 52.37 -32.32 10.46
CA VAL A 6 50.99 -32.87 10.48
C VAL A 6 50.01 -31.90 11.13
N GLY A 7 50.44 -31.16 12.16
CA GLY A 7 49.61 -30.14 12.81
C GLY A 7 49.18 -29.01 11.86
N TRP A 8 50.05 -28.57 10.95
CA TRP A 8 49.73 -27.51 9.99
C TRP A 8 48.68 -27.92 8.94
N LEU A 9 48.58 -29.22 8.62
CA LEU A 9 47.53 -29.74 7.75
C LEU A 9 46.18 -29.87 8.47
N ILE A 10 46.17 -30.13 9.78
CA ILE A 10 44.94 -30.30 10.58
C ILE A 10 44.34 -28.96 10.99
N VAL A 11 45.15 -27.93 11.23
CA VAL A 11 44.68 -26.60 11.65
C VAL A 11 43.62 -26.00 10.70
N PRO A 12 43.79 -26.01 9.37
CA PRO A 12 42.75 -25.54 8.44
C PRO A 12 41.43 -26.33 8.55
N TRP A 13 41.49 -27.65 8.72
CA TRP A 13 40.30 -28.49 8.88
C TRP A 13 39.62 -28.27 10.23
N ALA A 14 40.39 -28.15 11.31
CA ALA A 14 39.85 -27.84 12.63
C ALA A 14 39.18 -26.46 12.65
N LEU A 15 39.80 -25.46 12.01
CA LEU A 15 39.20 -24.13 11.83
C LEU A 15 37.94 -24.19 10.98
N PHE A 16 37.96 -24.94 9.87
CA PHE A 16 36.78 -25.15 9.03
C PHE A 16 35.63 -25.80 9.82
N VAL A 17 35.90 -26.84 10.60
CA VAL A 17 34.90 -27.50 11.44
C VAL A 17 34.38 -26.55 12.52
N ALA A 18 35.26 -25.77 13.16
CA ALA A 18 34.84 -24.77 14.15
C ALA A 18 33.94 -23.69 13.54
N LEU A 19 34.29 -23.20 12.34
CA LEU A 19 33.47 -22.25 11.59
C LEU A 19 32.13 -22.86 11.15
N ALA A 20 32.14 -24.10 10.68
CA ALA A 20 30.92 -24.81 10.29
C ALA A 20 29.98 -25.02 11.48
N LEU A 21 30.50 -25.45 12.64
CA LEU A 21 29.74 -25.59 13.87
C LEU A 21 29.23 -24.23 14.37
N GLY A 22 30.08 -23.20 14.32
CA GLY A 22 29.70 -21.83 14.64
C GLY A 22 28.56 -21.32 13.74
N TRP A 23 28.62 -21.60 12.44
CA TRP A 23 27.57 -21.24 11.49
C TRP A 23 26.27 -22.00 11.73
N ILE A 24 26.34 -23.31 11.99
CA ILE A 24 25.17 -24.13 12.37
C ILE A 24 24.53 -23.55 13.64
N GLY A 25 25.33 -23.21 14.65
CA GLY A 25 24.86 -22.58 15.89
C GLY A 25 24.18 -21.23 15.62
N TYR A 26 24.81 -20.37 14.83
CA TYR A 26 24.27 -19.07 14.44
C TYR A 26 22.93 -19.18 13.70
N TRP A 27 22.83 -20.07 12.70
CA TRP A 27 21.59 -20.26 11.96
C TRP A 27 20.43 -20.72 12.87
N ASN A 28 20.70 -21.69 13.75
CA ASN A 28 19.70 -22.16 14.71
C ASN A 28 19.31 -21.09 15.73
N TYR A 29 20.26 -20.25 16.14
CA TYR A 29 19.98 -19.10 17.01
C TYR A 29 19.03 -18.10 16.35
N VAL A 30 19.29 -17.70 15.10
CA VAL A 30 18.42 -16.77 14.34
C VAL A 30 17.02 -17.37 14.14
N ALA A 31 16.93 -18.67 13.82
CA ALA A 31 15.66 -19.37 13.69
C ALA A 31 14.86 -19.37 15.00
N ALA A 32 15.49 -19.76 16.11
CA ALA A 32 14.84 -19.78 17.42
C ALA A 32 14.41 -18.38 17.88
N GLN A 33 15.24 -17.36 17.66
CA GLN A 33 14.91 -15.97 18.00
C GLN A 33 13.69 -15.45 17.20
N THR A 34 13.60 -15.82 15.92
CA THR A 34 12.47 -15.44 15.06
C THR A 34 11.16 -16.06 15.55
N GLU A 35 11.17 -17.35 15.88
CA GLU A 35 9.99 -18.04 16.43
C GLU A 35 9.56 -17.48 17.78
N GLN A 36 10.50 -17.20 18.68
CA GLN A 36 10.21 -16.58 19.97
C GLN A 36 9.57 -15.19 19.80
N ARG A 37 10.06 -14.37 18.87
CA ARG A 37 9.47 -13.06 18.56
C ARG A 37 8.05 -13.19 18.00
N LEU A 38 7.81 -14.15 17.11
CA LEU A 38 6.47 -14.40 16.57
C LEU A 38 5.50 -14.88 17.66
N ALA A 39 5.95 -15.78 18.53
CA ALA A 39 5.17 -16.28 19.67
C ALA A 39 4.84 -15.16 20.67
N ALA A 40 5.82 -14.32 21.01
CA ALA A 40 5.64 -13.17 21.90
C ALA A 40 4.68 -12.14 21.30
N TRP A 41 4.82 -11.83 20.01
CA TRP A 41 3.90 -10.95 19.29
C TRP A 41 2.47 -11.51 19.31
N ARG A 42 2.27 -12.80 19.00
CA ARG A 42 0.96 -13.45 19.04
C ARG A 42 0.32 -13.34 20.43
N LEU A 43 1.09 -13.63 21.48
CA LEU A 43 0.62 -13.51 22.87
C LEU A 43 0.23 -12.06 23.20
N GLY A 44 1.04 -11.08 22.79
CA GLY A 44 0.74 -9.66 22.99
C GLY A 44 -0.53 -9.22 22.25
N GLN A 45 -0.71 -9.65 21.00
CA GLN A 45 -1.93 -9.37 20.22
C GLN A 45 -3.17 -9.99 20.88
N ASN A 46 -3.07 -11.25 21.30
CA ASN A 46 -4.18 -11.93 21.98
C ASN A 46 -4.53 -11.28 23.33
N ALA A 47 -3.52 -10.85 24.10
CA ALA A 47 -3.73 -10.11 25.34
C ALA A 47 -4.38 -8.73 25.10
N ALA A 48 -4.10 -8.09 23.96
CA ALA A 48 -4.74 -6.84 23.54
C ALA A 48 -6.16 -7.05 22.95
N GLY A 49 -6.66 -8.29 22.94
CA GLY A 49 -8.02 -8.65 22.50
C GLY A 49 -8.12 -9.04 21.02
N ALA A 50 -7.02 -9.06 20.26
CA ALA A 50 -7.02 -9.62 18.92
C ALA A 50 -7.09 -11.16 18.99
N GLN A 51 -7.42 -11.81 17.88
CA GLN A 51 -7.36 -13.26 17.74
C GLN A 51 -6.38 -13.60 16.65
N VAL A 52 -5.24 -14.15 17.04
CA VAL A 52 -4.18 -14.56 16.12
C VAL A 52 -3.91 -16.04 16.30
N SER A 53 -4.05 -16.81 15.22
CA SER A 53 -3.73 -18.24 15.18
C SER A 53 -2.97 -18.60 13.90
N HIS A 54 -2.13 -19.61 14.01
CA HIS A 54 -1.39 -20.22 12.91
C HIS A 54 -1.05 -21.67 13.29
N GLY A 55 -0.79 -22.51 12.31
CA GLY A 55 -0.32 -23.88 12.52
C GLY A 55 1.15 -23.95 12.95
N ALA A 56 1.69 -25.17 13.01
CA ALA A 56 3.07 -25.40 13.41
C ALA A 56 4.06 -24.78 12.42
N LEU A 57 5.02 -24.03 12.93
CA LEU A 57 6.04 -23.36 12.12
C LEU A 57 7.04 -24.38 11.58
N ILE A 58 7.39 -24.27 10.30
CA ILE A 58 8.36 -25.18 9.65
C ILE A 58 9.55 -24.36 9.15
N ARG A 59 10.77 -24.80 9.50
CA ARG A 59 12.01 -24.11 9.15
C ARG A 59 12.63 -24.70 7.87
N HIS A 60 13.03 -23.83 6.97
CA HIS A 60 13.71 -24.16 5.72
C HIS A 60 14.88 -23.21 5.45
N GLY A 61 15.72 -23.54 4.46
CA GLY A 61 16.70 -22.61 3.88
C GLY A 61 18.14 -22.70 4.38
N PHE A 62 18.43 -23.58 5.33
CA PHE A 62 19.80 -23.82 5.79
C PHE A 62 20.73 -24.11 4.59
N PRO A 63 21.94 -23.51 4.53
CA PRO A 63 22.58 -22.67 5.55
C PRO A 63 22.48 -21.15 5.32
N VAL A 64 21.98 -20.69 4.18
CA VAL A 64 22.16 -19.29 3.72
C VAL A 64 20.94 -18.40 3.97
N LEU A 65 19.75 -18.99 3.96
CA LEU A 65 18.49 -18.27 4.18
C LEU A 65 17.71 -18.92 5.33
N LEU A 66 16.88 -18.14 5.99
CA LEU A 66 15.88 -18.65 6.91
C LEU A 66 14.52 -18.41 6.28
N ARG A 67 13.86 -19.49 5.88
CA ARG A 67 12.46 -19.47 5.44
C ARG A 67 11.61 -20.17 6.49
N LEU A 68 10.70 -19.43 7.09
CA LEU A 68 9.74 -19.93 8.06
C LEU A 68 8.38 -20.05 7.36
N GLU A 69 7.95 -21.29 7.12
CA GLU A 69 6.62 -21.57 6.61
C GLU A 69 5.62 -21.50 7.78
N ILE A 70 4.55 -20.72 7.59
CA ILE A 70 3.51 -20.43 8.57
C ILE A 70 2.17 -20.89 7.97
N PRO A 71 1.70 -22.10 8.29
CA PRO A 71 0.41 -22.61 7.80
C PRO A 71 -0.78 -22.02 8.57
N ASP A 72 -1.97 -22.09 7.98
CA ASP A 72 -3.28 -21.83 8.60
C ASP A 72 -3.39 -20.49 9.36
N ILE A 73 -2.96 -19.41 8.72
CA ILE A 73 -2.94 -18.08 9.34
C ILE A 73 -4.37 -17.54 9.43
N SER A 74 -4.75 -17.12 10.62
CA SER A 74 -5.99 -16.39 10.89
C SER A 74 -5.69 -15.21 11.83
N TYR A 75 -6.12 -14.02 11.43
CA TYR A 75 -5.92 -12.79 12.17
C TYR A 75 -7.23 -12.00 12.23
N ALA A 76 -7.74 -11.76 13.43
CA ALA A 76 -8.86 -10.87 13.68
C ALA A 76 -8.43 -9.79 14.69
N PRO A 77 -8.29 -8.51 14.30
CA PRO A 77 -7.94 -7.45 15.24
C PRO A 77 -9.03 -7.25 16.30
N ALA A 78 -8.62 -6.81 17.49
CA ALA A 78 -9.51 -6.62 18.65
C ALA A 78 -10.73 -5.73 18.38
N ARG A 79 -10.57 -4.71 17.52
CA ARG A 79 -11.58 -3.67 17.26
C ARG A 79 -11.72 -3.33 15.77
N GLY A 80 -11.33 -4.25 14.88
CA GLY A 80 -11.38 -4.00 13.43
C GLY A 80 -12.68 -4.48 12.75
N GLY A 81 -13.44 -5.37 13.39
CA GLY A 81 -14.67 -5.91 12.77
C GLY A 81 -14.40 -6.71 11.50
N TRP A 82 -13.18 -7.24 11.33
CA TRP A 82 -12.82 -8.09 10.21
C TRP A 82 -11.93 -9.26 10.68
N ARG A 83 -11.83 -10.31 9.88
CA ARG A 83 -10.91 -11.43 10.06
C ARG A 83 -10.30 -11.81 8.71
N LEU A 84 -8.97 -11.85 8.68
CA LEU A 84 -8.16 -12.28 7.55
C LEU A 84 -7.75 -13.75 7.74
N GLN A 85 -7.84 -14.54 6.69
CA GLN A 85 -7.43 -15.93 6.67
C GLN A 85 -6.63 -16.25 5.40
N THR A 86 -5.56 -17.02 5.53
CA THR A 86 -4.80 -17.57 4.39
C THR A 86 -4.23 -18.93 4.76
N ALA A 87 -4.15 -19.83 3.78
CA ALA A 87 -3.63 -21.18 4.00
C ALA A 87 -2.15 -21.19 4.41
N ARG A 88 -1.35 -20.23 3.94
CA ARG A 88 0.09 -20.19 4.20
C ARG A 88 0.68 -18.79 4.01
N ALA A 89 1.69 -18.45 4.82
CA ALA A 89 2.68 -17.46 4.44
C ALA A 89 4.10 -17.95 4.71
N ASP A 90 5.06 -17.43 3.95
CA ASP A 90 6.48 -17.71 4.08
C ASP A 90 7.21 -16.44 4.53
N LEU A 91 7.82 -16.48 5.71
CA LEU A 91 8.69 -15.41 6.19
C LEU A 91 10.14 -15.74 5.82
N ASN A 92 10.76 -14.90 5.01
CA ASN A 92 12.12 -15.08 4.50
C ASN A 92 13.03 -14.02 5.13
N ILE A 93 14.14 -14.48 5.69
CA ILE A 93 15.16 -13.65 6.33
C ILE A 93 16.53 -14.05 5.75
N ASP A 94 17.28 -13.06 5.28
CA ASP A 94 18.65 -13.23 4.84
C ASP A 94 19.58 -13.24 6.08
N LEU A 95 20.38 -14.29 6.26
CA LEU A 95 21.29 -14.38 7.41
C LEU A 95 22.46 -13.38 7.35
N LEU A 96 22.77 -12.87 6.16
CA LEU A 96 23.77 -11.81 5.96
C LEU A 96 23.18 -10.41 6.19
N ASN A 97 21.85 -10.29 6.12
CA ASN A 97 21.13 -9.04 6.37
C ASN A 97 19.81 -9.29 7.12
N PRO A 98 19.87 -9.64 8.43
CA PRO A 98 18.67 -10.02 9.21
C PRO A 98 17.70 -8.85 9.45
N GLN A 99 18.09 -7.62 9.08
CA GLN A 99 17.22 -6.44 9.12
C GLN A 99 16.30 -6.35 7.90
N HIS A 100 16.48 -7.20 6.88
CA HIS A 100 15.61 -7.30 5.72
C HIS A 100 14.76 -8.57 5.82
N VAL A 101 13.44 -8.37 5.90
CA VAL A 101 12.44 -9.40 6.11
C VAL A 101 11.44 -9.35 4.96
N ILE A 102 11.17 -10.51 4.35
CA ILE A 102 10.23 -10.63 3.23
C ILE A 102 9.15 -11.64 3.61
N LEU A 103 7.91 -11.21 3.70
CA LEU A 103 6.73 -12.05 3.90
C LEU A 103 6.05 -12.31 2.56
N LYS A 104 5.92 -13.57 2.16
CA LYS A 104 5.15 -13.99 0.99
C LYS A 104 3.88 -14.70 1.42
N ALA A 105 2.70 -14.16 1.11
CA ALA A 105 1.43 -14.80 1.42
C ALA A 105 0.97 -15.69 0.26
N ALA A 106 0.37 -16.83 0.57
CA ALA A 106 -0.29 -17.67 -0.41
C ALA A 106 -1.73 -17.18 -0.64
N ALA A 107 -2.10 -16.98 -1.90
CA ALA A 107 -3.49 -16.79 -2.28
C ALA A 107 -4.25 -18.14 -2.23
N PRO A 108 -5.57 -18.14 -2.00
CA PRO A 108 -6.41 -16.97 -1.69
C PRO A 108 -6.21 -16.46 -0.25
N VAL A 109 -6.38 -15.14 -0.07
CA VAL A 109 -6.53 -14.50 1.24
C VAL A 109 -8.00 -14.09 1.39
N ALA A 110 -8.70 -14.68 2.35
CA ALA A 110 -10.10 -14.35 2.62
C ALA A 110 -10.17 -13.27 3.71
N VAL A 111 -10.90 -12.18 3.44
CA VAL A 111 -11.18 -11.12 4.42
C VAL A 111 -12.67 -11.10 4.70
N SER A 112 -13.05 -11.66 5.85
CA SER A 112 -14.42 -11.62 6.36
C SER A 112 -14.65 -10.35 7.17
N ARG A 113 -15.78 -9.68 6.96
CA ARG A 113 -16.22 -8.49 7.69
C ARG A 113 -17.30 -8.85 8.71
N SER A 114 -17.58 -7.93 9.64
CA SER A 114 -18.56 -8.13 10.71
C SER A 114 -20.01 -8.24 10.21
N ASP A 115 -20.29 -7.72 9.02
CA ASP A 115 -21.57 -7.87 8.32
C ASP A 115 -21.73 -9.25 7.66
N GLY A 116 -20.74 -10.14 7.79
CA GLY A 116 -20.71 -11.47 7.19
C GLY A 116 -20.21 -11.50 5.75
N ALA A 117 -19.96 -10.34 5.12
CA ALA A 117 -19.47 -10.29 3.76
C ALA A 117 -17.98 -10.69 3.71
N VAL A 118 -17.62 -11.49 2.70
CA VAL A 118 -16.27 -12.02 2.53
C VAL A 118 -15.68 -11.52 1.23
N THR A 119 -14.53 -10.86 1.29
CA THR A 119 -13.76 -10.50 0.10
C THR A 119 -12.61 -11.49 -0.07
N ASN A 120 -12.58 -12.17 -1.20
CA ASN A 120 -11.50 -13.07 -1.58
C ASN A 120 -10.47 -12.30 -2.39
N MET A 121 -9.25 -12.27 -1.89
CA MET A 121 -8.08 -11.73 -2.57
C MET A 121 -7.30 -12.87 -3.20
N THR A 122 -7.24 -12.91 -4.52
CA THR A 122 -6.38 -13.84 -5.27
C THR A 122 -5.26 -13.07 -5.94
N ALA A 123 -4.11 -13.72 -6.09
CA ALA A 123 -2.92 -13.14 -6.71
C ALA A 123 -1.94 -14.25 -7.05
N GLN A 124 -1.14 -14.04 -8.10
CA GLN A 124 -0.04 -14.94 -8.44
C GLN A 124 1.12 -14.79 -7.44
N SER A 125 1.33 -13.57 -6.96
CA SER A 125 2.36 -13.23 -5.97
C SER A 125 1.82 -12.17 -5.03
N LEU A 126 2.01 -12.33 -3.72
CA LEU A 126 1.75 -11.34 -2.68
C LEU A 126 2.97 -11.28 -1.79
N VAL A 127 3.71 -10.19 -1.87
CA VAL A 127 4.97 -10.01 -1.16
C VAL A 127 4.92 -8.71 -0.38
N ALA A 128 5.21 -8.78 0.91
CA ALA A 128 5.51 -7.62 1.73
C ALA A 128 6.99 -7.69 2.13
N SER A 129 7.70 -6.57 2.04
CA SER A 129 9.09 -6.47 2.47
C SER A 129 9.23 -5.36 3.51
N LEU A 130 10.11 -5.59 4.47
CA LEU A 130 10.46 -4.63 5.51
C LEU A 130 11.96 -4.65 5.69
N ARG A 131 12.60 -3.50 5.55
CA ARG A 131 14.01 -3.31 5.83
C ARG A 131 14.17 -2.26 6.91
N MET A 132 14.83 -2.64 7.99
CA MET A 132 15.21 -1.75 9.08
C MET A 132 16.66 -1.28 8.88
N GLN A 133 17.00 -0.16 9.51
CA GLN A 133 18.38 0.30 9.70
C GLN A 133 18.55 0.66 11.17
N GLY A 134 19.23 -0.20 11.92
CA GLY A 134 19.23 -0.11 13.38
C GLY A 134 17.82 -0.33 13.93
N ASN A 135 17.27 0.67 14.61
CA ASN A 135 15.90 0.64 15.16
C ASN A 135 14.90 1.50 14.35
N ALA A 136 15.32 2.02 13.19
CA ALA A 136 14.49 2.86 12.33
C ALA A 136 14.07 2.11 11.07
N LEU A 137 12.91 2.46 10.51
CA LEU A 137 12.47 1.98 9.20
C LEU A 137 13.41 2.53 8.12
N ALA A 138 13.94 1.67 7.26
CA ALA A 138 14.65 2.11 6.06
C ALA A 138 13.70 2.11 4.85
N VAL A 139 13.03 0.99 4.60
CA VAL A 139 12.02 0.84 3.53
C VAL A 139 11.01 -0.21 3.96
N ALA A 140 9.73 0.01 3.65
CA ALA A 140 8.72 -1.04 3.62
C ALA A 140 8.05 -1.06 2.25
N GLY A 141 7.69 -2.23 1.76
CA GLY A 141 7.12 -2.40 0.43
C GLY A 141 6.05 -3.48 0.41
N VAL A 142 5.07 -3.33 -0.48
CA VAL A 142 4.07 -4.35 -0.82
C VAL A 142 4.02 -4.46 -2.33
N GLU A 143 4.04 -5.69 -2.81
CA GLU A 143 4.01 -6.03 -4.23
C GLU A 143 2.99 -7.15 -4.46
N ALA A 144 2.16 -6.99 -5.48
CA ALA A 144 1.20 -7.99 -5.90
C ALA A 144 1.19 -8.14 -7.42
N ASP A 145 1.18 -9.39 -7.89
CA ASP A 145 1.05 -9.74 -9.30
C ASP A 145 -0.30 -10.40 -9.57
N ASN A 146 -0.99 -9.94 -10.61
CA ASN A 146 -2.30 -10.42 -11.02
C ASN A 146 -3.29 -10.45 -9.84
N LEU A 147 -3.35 -9.35 -9.09
CA LEU A 147 -4.22 -9.18 -7.94
C LEU A 147 -5.67 -9.11 -8.41
N ALA A 148 -6.55 -9.88 -7.79
CA ALA A 148 -7.99 -9.78 -7.95
C ALA A 148 -8.68 -9.76 -6.58
N LEU A 149 -9.60 -8.81 -6.39
CA LEU A 149 -10.49 -8.75 -5.25
C LEU A 149 -11.90 -9.05 -5.72
N ASP A 150 -12.43 -10.17 -5.24
CA ASP A 150 -13.78 -10.63 -5.51
C ASP A 150 -14.59 -10.60 -4.21
N ASP A 151 -15.66 -9.83 -4.20
CA ASP A 151 -16.62 -9.77 -3.10
C ASP A 151 -17.93 -10.35 -3.61
N PRO A 152 -18.27 -11.62 -3.28
CA PRO A 152 -19.47 -12.27 -3.82
C PRO A 152 -20.78 -11.55 -3.48
N ALA A 153 -20.78 -10.66 -2.48
CA ALA A 153 -21.93 -9.81 -2.15
C ALA A 153 -22.09 -8.59 -3.07
N GLN A 154 -21.09 -8.28 -3.91
CA GLN A 154 -21.10 -7.16 -4.83
C GLN A 154 -20.82 -7.63 -6.27
N PRO A 155 -21.51 -7.06 -7.27
CA PRO A 155 -21.21 -7.38 -8.66
C PRO A 155 -19.86 -6.80 -9.09
N GLY A 156 -19.10 -7.59 -9.84
CA GLY A 156 -17.83 -7.21 -10.43
C GLY A 156 -16.63 -7.57 -9.56
N MET A 157 -15.46 -7.59 -10.19
CA MET A 157 -14.19 -7.94 -9.56
C MET A 157 -13.20 -6.81 -9.84
N LEU A 158 -12.51 -6.33 -8.80
CA LEU A 158 -11.37 -5.43 -8.99
C LEU A 158 -10.18 -6.28 -9.41
N THR A 159 -9.55 -5.99 -10.54
CA THR A 159 -8.28 -6.62 -10.92
C THR A 159 -7.19 -5.59 -11.13
N ILE A 160 -5.96 -5.96 -10.80
CA ILE A 160 -4.75 -5.15 -11.00
C ILE A 160 -3.65 -6.10 -11.47
N ALA A 161 -3.12 -5.88 -12.67
CA ALA A 161 -2.09 -6.76 -13.23
C ALA A 161 -0.78 -6.68 -12.44
N LYS A 162 -0.40 -5.47 -12.01
CA LYS A 162 0.76 -5.24 -11.15
C LYS A 162 0.44 -4.16 -10.14
N PHE A 163 0.69 -4.41 -8.86
CA PHE A 163 0.61 -3.42 -7.80
C PHE A 163 1.93 -3.37 -7.05
N VAL A 164 2.49 -2.18 -6.86
CA VAL A 164 3.69 -1.95 -6.05
C VAL A 164 3.45 -0.70 -5.21
N ALA A 165 3.62 -0.81 -3.91
CA ALA A 165 3.63 0.33 -3.00
C ALA A 165 4.88 0.27 -2.13
N ASN A 166 5.71 1.31 -2.13
CA ASN A 166 6.92 1.39 -1.33
C ASN A 166 6.90 2.66 -0.48
N THR A 167 7.28 2.53 0.78
CA THR A 167 7.43 3.65 1.71
C THR A 167 8.82 3.69 2.33
N ARG A 168 9.34 4.89 2.55
CA ARG A 168 10.61 5.16 3.24
C ARG A 168 10.56 6.51 3.95
N PRO A 169 11.37 6.73 5.00
CA PRO A 169 11.51 8.08 5.56
C PRO A 169 11.95 9.10 4.51
N ASP A 170 11.43 10.32 4.59
CA ASP A 170 11.88 11.42 3.73
C ASP A 170 13.20 12.00 4.28
N PRO A 171 14.29 12.04 3.48
CA PRO A 171 15.56 12.60 3.93
C PRO A 171 15.52 14.12 4.14
N ARG A 172 14.50 14.82 3.64
CA ARG A 172 14.39 16.29 3.69
C ARG A 172 13.79 16.76 5.02
N ARG A 173 12.97 15.95 5.68
CA ARG A 173 12.36 16.28 6.98
C ARG A 173 12.12 15.03 7.83
N MET A 174 12.59 15.07 9.07
CA MET A 174 12.36 14.00 10.04
C MET A 174 10.87 13.87 10.34
N GLY A 175 10.36 12.62 10.34
CA GLY A 175 8.94 12.32 10.61
C GLY A 175 8.04 12.31 9.37
N ASP A 176 8.53 12.80 8.23
CA ASP A 176 7.86 12.69 6.94
C ASP A 176 8.22 11.37 6.26
N TYR A 177 7.32 10.86 5.41
CA TYR A 177 7.53 9.63 4.66
C TYR A 177 7.28 9.83 3.18
N GLN A 178 8.10 9.23 2.33
CA GLN A 178 7.86 9.11 0.91
C GLN A 178 7.09 7.81 0.64
N LEU A 179 6.05 7.89 -0.16
CA LEU A 179 5.22 6.78 -0.62
C LEU A 179 5.20 6.79 -2.15
N ALA A 180 5.66 5.70 -2.76
CA ALA A 180 5.57 5.48 -4.19
C ALA A 180 4.54 4.38 -4.45
N ILE A 181 3.55 4.63 -5.30
CA ILE A 181 2.52 3.66 -5.71
C ILE A 181 2.60 3.50 -7.22
N ILE A 182 2.54 2.25 -7.69
CA ILE A 182 2.40 1.89 -9.09
C ILE A 182 1.30 0.83 -9.17
N ALA A 183 0.33 1.05 -10.04
CA ALA A 183 -0.68 0.07 -10.39
C ALA A 183 -0.88 0.06 -11.90
N ASP A 184 -0.66 -1.11 -12.52
CA ASP A 184 -0.80 -1.31 -13.96
C ASP A 184 -2.06 -2.13 -14.25
N ASN A 185 -2.78 -1.74 -15.32
CA ASN A 185 -3.99 -2.38 -15.82
C ASN A 185 -5.02 -2.66 -14.71
N ILE A 186 -5.53 -1.59 -14.11
CA ILE A 186 -6.60 -1.68 -13.12
C ILE A 186 -7.93 -1.86 -13.86
N ALA A 187 -8.65 -2.95 -13.59
CA ALA A 187 -10.05 -3.11 -14.01
C ALA A 187 -10.95 -2.94 -12.79
N LEU A 188 -11.77 -1.90 -12.81
CA LEU A 188 -12.68 -1.53 -11.73
C LEU A 188 -13.95 -2.40 -11.78
N PRO A 189 -14.48 -2.83 -10.62
CA PRO A 189 -15.66 -3.70 -10.57
C PRO A 189 -16.94 -2.98 -11.03
N ARG A 190 -16.97 -1.64 -10.93
CA ARG A 190 -18.12 -0.80 -11.28
C ARG A 190 -17.67 0.60 -11.65
N PRO A 191 -18.50 1.36 -12.41
CA PRO A 191 -18.19 2.74 -12.75
C PRO A 191 -18.04 3.58 -11.48
N VAL A 192 -17.04 4.46 -11.46
CA VAL A 192 -16.86 5.41 -10.37
C VAL A 192 -17.89 6.52 -10.51
N ARG A 193 -18.61 6.82 -9.41
CA ARG A 193 -19.65 7.84 -9.38
C ARG A 193 -19.13 9.18 -9.90
N SER A 194 -19.86 9.79 -10.84
CA SER A 194 -19.55 11.03 -11.57
C SER A 194 -18.40 10.95 -12.58
N LEU A 195 -17.74 9.81 -12.69
CA LEU A 195 -16.67 9.53 -13.66
C LEU A 195 -17.05 8.30 -14.50
N GLU A 196 -18.35 8.04 -14.66
CA GLU A 196 -18.85 6.84 -15.36
C GLU A 196 -18.36 6.80 -16.82
N ALA A 197 -18.24 7.97 -17.44
CA ALA A 197 -17.72 8.14 -18.80
C ALA A 197 -16.23 7.78 -18.95
N PHE A 198 -15.48 7.60 -17.86
CA PHE A 198 -14.07 7.23 -17.90
C PHE A 198 -13.89 5.72 -18.12
N GLY A 199 -14.96 4.95 -17.97
CA GLY A 199 -14.96 3.51 -18.13
C GLY A 199 -14.37 2.78 -16.92
N LEU A 200 -14.24 1.46 -17.05
CA LEU A 200 -13.81 0.57 -15.98
C LEU A 200 -12.31 0.28 -15.98
N ASN A 201 -11.61 0.62 -17.06
CA ASN A 201 -10.21 0.26 -17.22
C ASN A 201 -9.33 1.50 -17.04
N ALA A 202 -8.45 1.47 -16.05
CA ALA A 202 -7.40 2.45 -15.83
C ALA A 202 -6.04 1.76 -16.07
N PRO A 203 -5.46 1.90 -17.29
CA PRO A 203 -4.20 1.25 -17.65
C PRO A 203 -3.03 1.58 -16.72
N LEU A 204 -3.02 2.77 -16.13
CA LEU A 204 -1.88 3.22 -15.33
C LEU A 204 -2.32 4.15 -14.20
N LEU A 205 -1.80 3.89 -13.01
CA LEU A 205 -1.74 4.81 -11.89
C LEU A 205 -0.32 4.77 -11.32
N ARG A 206 0.38 5.90 -11.32
CA ARG A 206 1.65 6.07 -10.60
C ARG A 206 1.57 7.30 -9.73
N ALA A 207 2.00 7.19 -8.48
CA ALA A 207 2.02 8.31 -7.56
C ALA A 207 3.32 8.34 -6.76
N ALA A 208 3.92 9.52 -6.66
CA ALA A 208 4.99 9.84 -5.73
C ALA A 208 4.44 10.88 -4.73
N ILE A 209 4.29 10.45 -3.49
CA ILE A 209 3.59 11.18 -2.44
C ILE A 209 4.55 11.39 -1.27
N VAL A 210 4.61 12.60 -0.74
CA VAL A 210 5.21 12.90 0.56
C VAL A 210 4.10 13.02 1.58
N VAL A 211 4.12 12.15 2.58
CA VAL A 211 3.21 12.15 3.72
C VAL A 211 3.88 12.95 4.83
N GLU A 212 3.51 14.23 4.93
CA GLU A 212 4.00 15.13 5.96
C GLU A 212 3.44 14.72 7.33
N HIS A 213 4.28 14.79 8.37
CA HIS A 213 3.96 14.29 9.72
C HIS A 213 3.55 12.81 9.74
N GLY A 214 3.97 12.00 8.76
CA GLY A 214 3.56 10.60 8.62
C GLY A 214 3.87 9.72 9.84
N ALA A 215 4.85 10.08 10.68
CA ALA A 215 5.11 9.38 11.94
C ALA A 215 3.90 9.38 12.90
N ALA A 216 3.03 10.38 12.83
CA ALA A 216 1.79 10.44 13.61
C ALA A 216 0.78 9.35 13.22
N LEU A 217 0.86 8.80 12.00
CA LEU A 217 0.02 7.67 11.58
C LEU A 217 0.25 6.41 12.42
N LEU A 218 1.45 6.27 13.01
CA LEU A 218 1.76 5.16 13.91
C LEU A 218 1.02 5.26 15.26
N GLN A 219 0.43 6.41 15.56
CA GLN A 219 -0.30 6.68 16.80
C GLN A 219 -1.82 6.61 16.60
N GLY A 220 -2.28 6.16 15.43
CA GLY A 220 -3.70 6.07 15.06
C GLY A 220 -4.56 5.40 16.12
N SER A 221 -5.73 5.97 16.40
CA SER A 221 -6.67 5.46 17.40
C SER A 221 -7.77 4.61 16.74
N PRO A 222 -8.33 3.60 17.44
CA PRO A 222 -9.47 2.84 16.93
C PRO A 222 -10.67 3.76 16.61
N GLY A 223 -11.17 3.71 15.37
CA GLY A 223 -12.28 4.55 14.90
C GLY A 223 -11.89 5.94 14.37
N ASP A 224 -10.66 6.38 14.63
CA ASP A 224 -10.06 7.57 13.97
C ASP A 224 -8.57 7.33 13.66
N PRO A 225 -8.27 6.43 12.72
CA PRO A 225 -6.89 6.02 12.44
C PRO A 225 -6.03 7.16 11.89
N LEU A 226 -6.62 8.13 11.20
CA LEU A 226 -5.91 9.30 10.67
C LEU A 226 -6.02 10.53 11.58
N GLY A 227 -6.72 10.43 12.72
CA GLY A 227 -6.94 11.54 13.66
C GLY A 227 -5.64 12.19 14.13
N PRO A 228 -4.68 11.43 14.71
CA PRO A 228 -3.41 12.00 15.16
C PRO A 228 -2.59 12.64 14.03
N TRP A 229 -2.65 12.09 12.82
CA TRP A 229 -1.97 12.65 11.65
C TRP A 229 -2.61 13.97 11.22
N ARG A 230 -3.95 14.02 11.16
CA ARG A 230 -4.72 15.24 10.88
C ARG A 230 -4.44 16.32 11.93
N GLU A 231 -4.50 15.97 13.21
CA GLU A 231 -4.25 16.88 14.34
C GLU A 231 -2.81 17.42 14.36
N ALA A 232 -1.85 16.65 13.85
CA ALA A 232 -0.47 17.08 13.66
C ALA A 232 -0.27 18.01 12.44
N GLY A 233 -1.33 18.38 11.71
CA GLY A 233 -1.23 19.15 10.46
C GLY A 233 -0.67 18.32 9.31
N GLY A 234 -1.02 17.03 9.28
CA GLY A 234 -0.59 16.10 8.24
C GLY A 234 -1.14 16.45 6.87
N ARG A 235 -0.26 16.45 5.86
CA ARG A 235 -0.57 16.71 4.46
C ARG A 235 -0.01 15.63 3.56
N LEU A 236 -0.70 15.36 2.47
CA LEU A 236 -0.26 14.53 1.36
C LEU A 236 0.17 15.45 0.22
N ARG A 237 1.47 15.53 -0.04
CA ARG A 237 2.02 16.30 -1.16
C ARG A 237 2.32 15.36 -2.32
N PHE A 238 1.55 15.47 -3.39
CA PHE A 238 1.73 14.72 -4.63
C PHE A 238 2.82 15.41 -5.46
N GLU A 239 4.03 14.85 -5.42
CA GLU A 239 5.16 15.33 -6.23
C GLU A 239 5.03 14.91 -7.69
N ALA A 240 4.39 13.77 -7.94
CA ALA A 240 3.97 13.31 -9.25
C ALA A 240 2.77 12.37 -9.11
N LEU A 241 1.78 12.53 -9.99
CA LEU A 241 0.65 11.63 -10.14
C LEU A 241 0.41 11.40 -11.63
N ASP A 242 0.81 10.26 -12.17
CA ASP A 242 0.50 9.88 -13.54
C ASP A 242 -0.73 8.98 -13.55
N LEU A 243 -1.76 9.41 -14.28
CA LEU A 243 -3.01 8.67 -14.40
C LEU A 243 -3.39 8.52 -15.86
N GLN A 244 -3.65 7.27 -16.26
CA GLN A 244 -4.29 6.92 -17.52
C GLN A 244 -5.61 6.22 -17.22
N TRP A 245 -6.71 6.91 -17.49
CA TRP A 245 -8.06 6.40 -17.28
C TRP A 245 -9.08 7.15 -18.14
N GLY A 246 -9.66 6.44 -19.11
CA GLY A 246 -10.61 7.02 -20.06
C GLY A 246 -10.01 8.22 -20.80
N PRO A 247 -10.63 9.42 -20.75
CA PRO A 247 -10.13 10.61 -21.43
C PRO A 247 -8.94 11.28 -20.70
N VAL A 248 -8.60 10.83 -19.49
CA VAL A 248 -7.48 11.40 -18.71
C VAL A 248 -6.21 10.61 -19.00
N GLN A 249 -5.21 11.31 -19.52
CA GLN A 249 -3.85 10.82 -19.75
C GLN A 249 -2.89 11.98 -19.43
N THR A 250 -2.54 12.12 -18.16
CA THR A 250 -1.81 13.30 -17.68
C THR A 250 -1.01 13.00 -16.41
N SER A 251 -0.03 13.86 -16.15
CA SER A 251 0.64 13.97 -14.87
C SER A 251 0.03 15.13 -14.07
N ALA A 252 -0.11 14.96 -12.77
CA ALA A 252 -0.62 15.99 -11.87
C ALA A 252 0.30 16.17 -10.67
N THR A 253 0.24 17.35 -10.08
CA THR A 253 0.90 17.67 -8.81
C THR A 253 -0.09 18.37 -7.92
N GLY A 254 0.10 18.29 -6.61
CA GLY A 254 -0.84 18.91 -5.70
C GLY A 254 -0.60 18.56 -4.26
N GLU A 255 -1.54 18.99 -3.43
CA GLU A 255 -1.52 18.72 -2.01
C GLU A 255 -2.94 18.47 -1.51
N GLY A 256 -3.06 17.63 -0.50
CA GLY A 256 -4.33 17.36 0.15
C GLY A 256 -4.18 16.98 1.61
N GLU A 257 -5.16 17.33 2.40
CA GLU A 257 -5.30 17.04 3.81
C GLU A 257 -6.74 16.63 4.11
N LEU A 258 -7.03 16.47 5.40
CA LEU A 258 -8.38 16.17 5.86
C LEU A 258 -8.88 17.30 6.75
N ASP A 259 -10.07 17.79 6.47
CA ASP A 259 -10.75 18.79 7.29
C ASP A 259 -11.22 18.17 8.64
N ALA A 260 -11.77 19.02 9.51
CA ALA A 260 -12.29 18.60 10.82
C ALA A 260 -13.45 17.58 10.71
N GLN A 261 -14.14 17.51 9.57
CA GLN A 261 -15.19 16.53 9.27
C GLN A 261 -14.66 15.30 8.52
N ARG A 262 -13.34 15.13 8.43
CA ARG A 262 -12.66 14.01 7.74
C ARG A 262 -12.92 13.98 6.24
N ARG A 263 -13.24 15.12 5.65
CA ARG A 263 -13.40 15.29 4.20
C ARG A 263 -12.07 15.71 3.61
N LEU A 264 -11.83 15.31 2.36
CA LEU A 264 -10.65 15.75 1.63
C LEU A 264 -10.69 17.27 1.44
N GLU A 265 -9.59 17.93 1.77
CA GLU A 265 -9.33 19.34 1.51
C GLU A 265 -8.00 19.46 0.75
N GLY A 266 -7.90 20.33 -0.25
CA GLY A 266 -6.66 20.50 -1.00
C GLY A 266 -6.85 20.86 -2.46
N ARG A 267 -5.76 20.80 -3.21
CA ARG A 267 -5.67 21.26 -4.60
C ARG A 267 -4.81 20.33 -5.43
N LEU A 268 -5.33 19.92 -6.58
CA LEU A 268 -4.64 19.14 -7.59
C LEU A 268 -4.59 19.92 -8.90
N VAL A 269 -3.38 20.11 -9.40
CA VAL A 269 -3.07 20.89 -10.59
C VAL A 269 -2.76 19.91 -11.71
N ILE A 270 -3.59 19.93 -12.75
CA ILE A 270 -3.59 18.93 -13.83
C ILE A 270 -3.35 19.62 -15.18
N PRO A 271 -2.11 19.65 -15.69
CA PRO A 271 -1.82 20.08 -17.06
C PRO A 271 -2.51 19.16 -18.06
N ILE A 272 -3.39 19.70 -18.91
CA ILE A 272 -4.15 18.93 -19.87
C ILE A 272 -4.04 19.57 -21.24
N GLU A 273 -3.53 18.79 -22.20
CA GLU A 273 -3.46 19.18 -23.60
C GLU A 273 -4.84 19.24 -24.25
N ARG A 274 -5.73 18.30 -23.89
CA ARG A 274 -7.08 18.16 -24.48
C ARG A 274 -8.15 18.15 -23.39
N PRO A 275 -8.55 19.33 -22.88
CA PRO A 275 -9.49 19.43 -21.77
C PRO A 275 -10.93 19.12 -22.17
N ALA A 276 -11.31 19.37 -23.42
CA ALA A 276 -12.70 19.23 -23.86
C ALA A 276 -13.28 17.82 -23.67
N PRO A 277 -12.59 16.71 -24.04
CA PRO A 277 -13.06 15.35 -23.74
C PRO A 277 -13.31 15.09 -22.25
N ILE A 278 -12.42 15.59 -21.38
CA ILE A 278 -12.50 15.39 -19.92
C ILE A 278 -13.69 16.18 -19.35
N LEU A 279 -13.79 17.47 -19.70
CA LEU A 279 -14.88 18.33 -19.24
C LEU A 279 -16.24 17.82 -19.72
N ASN A 280 -16.33 17.33 -20.96
CA ASN A 280 -17.55 16.73 -21.50
C ASN A 280 -17.90 15.42 -20.81
N ALA A 281 -16.91 14.57 -20.52
CA ALA A 281 -17.11 13.32 -19.78
C ALA A 281 -17.68 13.58 -18.38
N ILE A 282 -17.14 14.58 -17.67
CA ILE A 282 -17.64 15.00 -16.36
C ILE A 282 -19.05 15.60 -16.48
N ALA A 283 -19.27 16.52 -17.43
CA ALA A 283 -20.56 17.19 -17.63
C ALA A 283 -21.71 16.21 -17.94
N ASN A 284 -21.40 15.10 -18.63
CA ASN A 284 -22.37 14.05 -18.94
C ASN A 284 -22.63 13.08 -17.78
N GLY A 285 -21.96 13.26 -16.64
CA GLY A 285 -22.20 12.48 -15.44
C GLY A 285 -23.63 12.66 -14.89
N PRO A 286 -24.25 11.57 -14.36
CA PRO A 286 -25.64 11.58 -13.89
C PRO A 286 -25.85 12.47 -12.66
N ASN A 287 -24.79 12.73 -11.88
CA ASN A 287 -24.86 13.48 -10.62
C ASN A 287 -24.32 14.92 -10.72
N VAL A 288 -24.19 15.47 -11.92
CA VAL A 288 -23.76 16.87 -12.14
C VAL A 288 -24.98 17.78 -12.24
N SER A 289 -24.95 18.93 -11.55
CA SER A 289 -26.04 19.92 -11.60
C SER A 289 -26.23 20.48 -13.01
N HIS A 290 -27.42 21.02 -13.30
CA HIS A 290 -27.68 21.61 -14.63
C HIS A 290 -26.73 22.77 -14.94
N ASP A 291 -26.49 23.64 -13.96
CA ASP A 291 -25.60 24.79 -14.09
C ASP A 291 -24.15 24.37 -14.29
N ALA A 292 -23.65 23.41 -13.49
CA ALA A 292 -22.30 22.88 -13.65
C ALA A 292 -22.12 22.20 -15.02
N ARG A 293 -23.13 21.45 -15.49
CA ARG A 293 -23.12 20.83 -16.82
C ARG A 293 -23.01 21.87 -17.94
N SER A 294 -23.81 22.93 -17.87
CA SER A 294 -23.78 24.02 -18.85
C SER A 294 -22.43 24.75 -18.82
N ALA A 295 -21.92 25.07 -17.64
CA ALA A 295 -20.62 25.73 -17.47
C ALA A 295 -19.46 24.87 -17.99
N LEU A 296 -19.42 23.58 -17.65
CA LEU A 296 -18.38 22.65 -18.12
C LEU A 296 -18.41 22.48 -19.65
N ARG A 297 -19.61 22.44 -20.26
CA ARG A 297 -19.74 22.37 -21.73
C ARG A 297 -19.29 23.66 -22.41
N LEU A 298 -19.65 24.82 -21.86
CA LEU A 298 -19.17 26.11 -22.37
C LEU A 298 -17.65 26.22 -22.28
N LEU A 299 -17.06 25.79 -21.15
CA LEU A 299 -15.61 25.69 -21.02
C LEU A 299 -15.01 24.75 -22.07
N ALA A 300 -15.58 23.56 -22.25
CA ALA A 300 -15.12 22.60 -23.26
C ALA A 300 -15.15 23.21 -24.69
N THR A 301 -16.23 23.90 -25.05
CA THR A 301 -16.36 24.60 -26.33
C THR A 301 -15.35 25.74 -26.48
N GLY A 302 -15.19 26.57 -25.44
CA GLY A 302 -14.20 27.65 -25.44
C GLY A 302 -12.78 27.14 -25.68
N TYR A 303 -12.42 26.00 -25.08
CA TYR A 303 -11.11 25.40 -25.29
C TYR A 303 -10.90 24.86 -26.70
N LEU A 304 -11.92 24.22 -27.29
CA LEU A 304 -11.85 23.77 -28.69
C LEU A 304 -11.60 24.92 -29.66
N VAL A 305 -12.12 26.11 -29.38
CA VAL A 305 -11.91 27.32 -30.19
C VAL A 305 -10.50 27.89 -29.99
N SER A 306 -10.01 27.93 -28.75
CA SER A 306 -8.68 28.50 -28.45
C SER A 306 -7.51 27.62 -28.89
N GLY A 307 -7.68 26.29 -28.85
CA GLY A 307 -6.63 25.30 -29.15
C GLY A 307 -5.44 25.30 -28.16
N GLN A 308 -5.50 26.07 -27.06
CA GLN A 308 -4.39 26.19 -26.13
C GLN A 308 -4.45 25.12 -25.04
N PRO A 309 -3.31 24.52 -24.64
CA PRO A 309 -3.25 23.66 -23.47
C PRO A 309 -3.61 24.46 -22.22
N ILE A 310 -4.27 23.81 -21.27
CA ILE A 310 -4.63 24.44 -20.01
C ILE A 310 -4.16 23.64 -18.82
N THR A 311 -4.04 24.34 -17.70
CA THR A 311 -3.93 23.69 -16.41
C THR A 311 -5.32 23.67 -15.79
N LEU A 312 -5.90 22.48 -15.60
CA LEU A 312 -7.12 22.33 -14.82
C LEU A 312 -6.77 22.38 -13.34
N ASP A 313 -7.45 23.25 -12.63
CA ASP A 313 -7.42 23.31 -11.19
C ASP A 313 -8.58 22.49 -10.63
N VAL A 314 -8.26 21.46 -9.84
CA VAL A 314 -9.23 20.64 -9.12
C VAL A 314 -9.01 20.88 -7.64
N ALA A 315 -9.96 21.54 -6.98
CA ALA A 315 -9.85 21.87 -5.57
C ALA A 315 -10.98 21.24 -4.77
N ALA A 316 -10.66 20.80 -3.56
CA ALA A 316 -11.60 20.34 -2.57
C ALA A 316 -11.53 21.32 -1.39
N HIS A 317 -12.64 21.99 -1.09
CA HIS A 317 -12.71 22.94 0.02
C HIS A 317 -14.13 22.95 0.58
N ASP A 318 -14.25 23.06 1.91
CA ASP A 318 -15.52 23.00 2.65
C ASP A 318 -16.42 21.78 2.31
N GLY A 319 -15.78 20.68 1.90
CA GLY A 319 -16.46 19.48 1.43
C GLY A 319 -17.20 19.65 0.11
N VAL A 320 -16.72 20.52 -0.77
CA VAL A 320 -17.17 20.63 -2.17
C VAL A 320 -15.95 20.43 -3.08
N LEU A 321 -16.10 19.54 -4.06
CA LEU A 321 -15.17 19.39 -5.17
C LEU A 321 -15.50 20.42 -6.24
N THR A 322 -14.51 21.22 -6.61
CA THR A 322 -14.59 22.23 -7.65
C THR A 322 -13.61 21.92 -8.78
N ILE A 323 -13.97 22.30 -10.00
CA ILE A 323 -13.09 22.24 -11.18
C ILE A 323 -13.09 23.63 -11.80
N GLN A 324 -11.94 24.29 -11.90
CA GLN A 324 -11.83 25.69 -12.31
C GLN A 324 -12.82 26.60 -11.55
N ASN A 325 -12.90 26.43 -10.23
CA ASN A 325 -13.84 27.10 -9.32
C ASN A 325 -15.33 26.82 -9.59
N ILE A 326 -15.67 25.87 -10.46
CA ILE A 326 -17.06 25.44 -10.67
C ILE A 326 -17.36 24.30 -9.70
N PRO A 327 -18.36 24.43 -8.81
CA PRO A 327 -18.76 23.35 -7.92
C PRO A 327 -19.32 22.19 -8.72
N VAL A 328 -18.69 21.02 -8.59
CA VAL A 328 -19.06 19.80 -9.30
C VAL A 328 -19.87 18.87 -8.39
N ARG A 329 -19.46 18.73 -7.12
CA ARG A 329 -20.18 17.87 -6.15
C ARG A 329 -19.78 18.12 -4.69
N PRO A 330 -20.62 17.73 -3.72
CA PRO A 330 -20.20 17.59 -2.34
C PRO A 330 -19.25 16.38 -2.15
N LEU A 331 -18.40 16.46 -1.14
CA LEU A 331 -17.49 15.43 -0.67
C LEU A 331 -18.00 14.90 0.68
N ALA A 332 -18.08 13.59 0.78
CA ALA A 332 -18.39 12.91 2.04
C ALA A 332 -17.10 12.69 2.86
N PRO A 333 -17.23 12.46 4.17
CA PRO A 333 -16.11 11.97 4.99
C PRO A 333 -15.48 10.71 4.37
N VAL A 334 -14.15 10.62 4.45
CA VAL A 334 -13.40 9.50 3.86
C VAL A 334 -13.51 8.23 4.70
N TYR A 335 -13.76 8.36 6.02
CA TYR A 335 -13.96 7.27 6.97
C TYR A 335 -14.71 7.72 8.24
#